data_AF-M1AP89-F1
#
_entry.id   AF-M1AP89-F1
#
_cell.length_a   1.000
_cell.length_b   1.000
_cell.length_c   1.000
_cell.angle_alpha   90.00
_cell.angle_beta   90.00
_cell.angle_gamma   90.00
#
_symmetry.space_group_name_H-M   'P 1'
#
loop_
_entity.id
_entity.type
_entity.pdbx_description
1 polymer ?
#
loop_
_entity_poly.entity_id
_entity_poly.type
_entity_poly.pdbx_seq_one_letter_code
_entity_poly.pdbx_strand_id
1 'polypeptide(L)'
;MPLLLNLLSKAAFDIKKEVAYVLGNICVAPAEGSGRPNVILDHLVNLVHGGCLTGFLDLVRSADVEAARLGLQFIELVLRGMPNGEGPKLVEREDGIDAMERYQFHENEELRSMANELVDSYFGEEYGLDE
;
A
#
# COMPACT_ATOMS: atom_id res chain seq x y z
N MET A 1 -9.63 -2.00 -15.55
CA MET A 1 -9.21 -2.60 -14.27
C MET A 1 -8.62 -4.00 -14.43
N PRO A 2 -9.31 -5.03 -14.96
CA PRO A 2 -8.76 -6.40 -14.98
C PRO A 2 -7.42 -6.56 -15.70
N LEU A 3 -7.22 -5.83 -16.81
CA LEU A 3 -5.96 -5.84 -17.55
C LEU A 3 -4.79 -5.28 -16.72
N LEU A 4 -4.99 -4.16 -16.00
CA LEU A 4 -3.96 -3.55 -15.16
C LEU A 4 -3.58 -4.48 -14.00
N LEU A 5 -4.57 -5.13 -13.37
CA LEU A 5 -4.31 -6.11 -12.31
C LEU A 5 -3.49 -7.30 -12.82
N ASN A 6 -3.82 -7.81 -14.02
CA ASN A 6 -3.05 -8.89 -14.64
C ASN A 6 -1.61 -8.46 -14.97
N LEU A 7 -1.40 -7.21 -15.41
CA LEU A 7 -0.06 -6.67 -15.65
C LEU A 7 0.73 -6.49 -14.36
N LEU A 8 0.12 -5.97 -13.29
CA LEU A 8 0.75 -5.83 -11.97
C LEU A 8 1.25 -7.19 -11.44
N SER A 9 0.49 -8.26 -11.69
CA SER A 9 0.86 -9.61 -11.26
C SER A 9 1.95 -10.25 -12.13
N LYS A 10 1.88 -10.12 -13.46
CA LYS A 10 2.63 -10.99 -14.39
C LYS A 10 3.64 -10.28 -15.29
N ALA A 11 3.58 -8.96 -15.41
CA ALA A 11 4.47 -8.25 -16.32
C ALA A 11 5.91 -8.19 -15.81
N ALA A 12 6.82 -7.74 -16.67
CA ALA A 12 8.17 -7.39 -16.26
C ALA A 12 8.16 -6.24 -15.23
N PHE A 13 9.21 -6.16 -14.41
CA PHE A 13 9.25 -5.28 -13.23
C PHE A 13 9.04 -3.80 -13.57
N ASP A 14 9.67 -3.33 -14.64
CA ASP A 14 9.50 -1.98 -15.19
C ASP A 14 8.03 -1.68 -15.51
N ILE A 15 7.34 -2.62 -16.15
CA ILE A 15 5.91 -2.49 -16.46
C ILE A 15 5.08 -2.52 -15.17
N LYS A 16 5.40 -3.40 -14.21
CA LYS A 16 4.68 -3.49 -12.92
C LYS A 16 4.72 -2.16 -12.17
N LYS A 17 5.89 -1.49 -12.14
CA LYS A 17 6.08 -0.20 -11.48
C LYS A 17 5.20 0.88 -12.09
N GLU A 18 5.16 0.99 -13.42
CA GLU A 18 4.30 1.97 -14.11
C GLU A 18 2.82 1.67 -13.90
N VAL A 19 2.43 0.40 -13.93
CA VAL A 19 1.05 -0.04 -13.68
C VAL A 19 0.64 0.30 -12.24
N ALA A 20 1.51 0.05 -11.26
CA ALA A 20 1.25 0.40 -9.86
C ALA A 20 1.08 1.91 -9.68
N TYR A 21 1.88 2.72 -10.37
CA TYR A 21 1.76 4.17 -10.35
C TYR A 21 0.40 4.63 -10.88
N VAL A 22 -0.03 4.06 -12.02
CA VAL A 22 -1.36 4.32 -12.60
C VAL A 22 -2.48 3.91 -11.64
N LEU A 23 -2.39 2.72 -11.03
CA LEU A 23 -3.41 2.22 -10.11
C LEU A 23 -3.51 3.07 -8.83
N GLY A 24 -2.38 3.46 -8.25
CA GLY A 24 -2.35 4.37 -7.09
C GLY A 24 -3.00 5.72 -7.40
N ASN A 25 -2.68 6.30 -8.56
CA ASN A 25 -3.24 7.57 -9.00
C ASN A 25 -4.75 7.53 -9.25
N ILE A 26 -5.28 6.39 -9.74
CA ILE A 26 -6.73 6.24 -9.95
C ILE A 26 -7.49 6.19 -8.61
N CYS A 27 -6.85 5.73 -7.53
CA CYS A 27 -7.44 5.68 -6.19
C CYS A 27 -7.51 7.04 -5.49
N VAL A 28 -6.94 8.10 -6.07
CA VAL A 28 -6.82 9.39 -5.40
C VAL A 28 -7.32 10.55 -6.23
N ALA A 29 -7.98 11.50 -5.58
CA ALA A 29 -8.29 12.80 -6.14
C ALA A 29 -7.27 13.83 -5.63
N PRO A 30 -6.97 14.89 -6.41
CA PRO A 30 -6.11 15.97 -5.95
C PRO A 30 -6.51 16.48 -4.57
N ALA A 31 -5.53 16.73 -3.71
CA ALA A 31 -5.79 17.31 -2.40
C ALA A 31 -6.31 18.74 -2.56
N GLU A 32 -7.53 19.02 -2.10
CA GLU A 32 -7.99 20.40 -1.90
C GLU A 32 -7.41 20.89 -0.57
N GLY A 33 -6.25 21.55 -0.62
CA GLY A 33 -5.60 22.13 0.56
C GLY A 33 -4.59 21.21 1.25
N SER A 34 -4.97 20.59 2.38
CA SER A 34 -4.13 20.07 3.50
C SER A 34 -2.97 19.08 3.22
N GLY A 35 -2.58 18.86 1.97
CA GLY A 35 -1.34 18.17 1.61
C GLY A 35 -1.46 16.66 1.39
N ARG A 36 -2.54 16.00 1.84
CA ARG A 36 -2.82 14.58 1.54
C ARG A 36 -3.96 14.42 0.55
N PRO A 37 -3.82 13.56 -0.48
CA PRO A 37 -4.85 13.38 -1.48
C PRO A 37 -6.06 12.61 -0.94
N ASN A 38 -7.25 12.99 -1.40
CA ASN A 38 -8.51 12.36 -1.01
C ASN A 38 -8.62 10.98 -1.68
N VAL A 39 -9.09 9.98 -0.94
CA VAL A 39 -9.28 8.62 -1.49
C VAL A 39 -10.61 8.56 -2.24
N ILE A 40 -10.57 8.04 -3.47
CA ILE A 40 -11.76 7.66 -4.23
C ILE A 40 -12.13 6.24 -3.80
N LEU A 41 -12.97 6.13 -2.77
CA LEU A 41 -13.29 4.86 -2.09
C LEU A 41 -13.74 3.75 -3.05
N ASP A 42 -14.64 4.06 -3.99
CA ASP A 42 -15.14 3.08 -4.95
C ASP A 42 -14.01 2.47 -5.79
N HIS A 43 -13.00 3.26 -6.16
CA HIS A 43 -11.86 2.75 -6.92
C HIS A 43 -10.97 1.88 -6.05
N LEU A 44 -10.66 2.33 -4.82
CA LEU A 44 -9.82 1.59 -3.88
C LEU A 44 -10.43 0.23 -3.55
N VAL A 45 -11.70 0.19 -3.17
CA VAL A 45 -12.41 -1.05 -2.80
C VAL A 45 -12.43 -2.03 -3.98
N ASN A 46 -12.74 -1.56 -5.18
CA ASN A 46 -12.72 -2.40 -6.38
C ASN A 46 -11.32 -2.94 -6.72
N LEU A 47 -10.27 -2.17 -6.45
CA LEU A 47 -8.87 -2.57 -6.65
C LEU A 47 -8.44 -3.65 -5.66
N VAL A 48 -8.69 -3.42 -4.37
CA VAL A 48 -8.29 -4.32 -3.29
C VAL A 48 -9.05 -5.64 -3.39
N HIS A 49 -10.36 -5.62 -3.63
CA HIS A 49 -11.14 -6.85 -3.88
C HIS A 49 -10.73 -7.57 -5.18
N GLY A 50 -10.12 -6.86 -6.13
CA GLY A 50 -9.51 -7.43 -7.32
C GLY A 50 -8.18 -8.15 -7.07
N GLY A 51 -7.68 -8.16 -5.82
CA GLY A 51 -6.45 -8.85 -5.45
C GLY A 51 -5.18 -8.08 -5.81
N CYS A 52 -5.22 -6.75 -5.88
CA CYS A 52 -4.04 -5.95 -6.21
C CYS A 52 -3.00 -5.89 -5.09
N LEU A 53 -3.42 -6.13 -3.84
CA LEU A 53 -2.62 -5.89 -2.64
C LEU A 53 -1.30 -6.69 -2.66
N THR A 54 -1.35 -7.96 -3.06
CA THR A 54 -0.16 -8.80 -3.23
C THR A 54 0.85 -8.20 -4.20
N GLY A 55 0.39 -7.66 -5.32
CA GLY A 55 1.24 -7.00 -6.31
C GLY A 55 1.91 -5.73 -5.77
N PHE A 56 1.25 -4.97 -4.90
CA PHE A 56 1.87 -3.82 -4.24
C PHE A 56 2.85 -4.24 -3.15
N LEU A 57 2.54 -5.30 -2.39
CA LEU A 57 3.47 -5.86 -1.40
C LEU A 57 4.73 -6.44 -2.05
N ASP A 58 4.65 -6.98 -3.27
CA ASP A 58 5.83 -7.37 -4.05
C ASP A 58 6.73 -6.16 -4.38
N LEU A 59 6.14 -4.99 -4.62
CA LEU A 59 6.91 -3.75 -4.83
C LEU A 59 7.56 -3.28 -3.52
N VAL A 60 6.84 -3.35 -2.39
CA VAL A 60 7.41 -3.11 -1.05
C VAL A 60 8.60 -4.01 -0.81
N ARG A 61 8.61 -5.25 -1.28
CA ARG A 61 9.74 -6.18 -1.07
C ARG A 61 10.86 -6.05 -2.11
N SER A 62 10.75 -5.11 -3.05
CA SER A 62 11.74 -4.96 -4.10
C SER A 62 12.96 -4.17 -3.63
N ALA A 63 14.11 -4.40 -4.27
CA ALA A 63 15.33 -3.64 -4.01
C ALA A 63 15.29 -2.21 -4.61
N ASP A 64 14.32 -1.90 -5.47
CA ASP A 64 14.15 -0.57 -6.06
C ASP A 64 13.46 0.35 -5.05
N VAL A 65 14.19 1.34 -4.55
CA VAL A 65 13.73 2.27 -3.52
C VAL A 65 12.43 2.97 -3.93
N GLU A 66 12.32 3.36 -5.20
CA GLU A 66 11.15 4.06 -5.73
C GLU A 66 9.91 3.16 -5.76
N ALA A 67 10.07 1.90 -6.18
CA ALA A 67 9.00 0.91 -6.17
C ALA A 67 8.58 0.55 -4.73
N ALA A 68 9.54 0.40 -3.82
CA ALA A 68 9.26 0.17 -2.41
C ALA A 68 8.45 1.32 -1.80
N ARG A 69 8.85 2.57 -2.08
CA ARG A 69 8.12 3.77 -1.65
C ARG A 69 6.70 3.78 -2.20
N LEU A 70 6.53 3.52 -3.49
CA LEU A 70 5.22 3.44 -4.14
C LEU A 70 4.34 2.34 -3.51
N GLY A 71 4.94 1.20 -3.20
CA GLY A 71 4.28 0.12 -2.46
C GLY A 71 3.75 0.62 -1.11
N LEU A 72 4.63 1.20 -0.28
CA LEU A 72 4.26 1.71 1.04
C LEU A 72 3.17 2.79 0.97
N GLN A 73 3.22 3.68 -0.03
CA GLN A 73 2.16 4.67 -0.26
C GLN A 73 0.81 4.01 -0.55
N PHE A 74 0.79 2.94 -1.35
CA PHE A 74 -0.46 2.23 -1.60
C PHE A 74 -0.96 1.49 -0.36
N ILE A 75 -0.06 0.92 0.45
CA ILE A 75 -0.44 0.31 1.73
C ILE A 75 -1.08 1.35 2.67
N GLU A 76 -0.52 2.57 2.75
CA GLU A 76 -1.13 3.68 3.50
C GLU A 76 -2.57 3.98 3.04
N LEU A 77 -2.80 3.99 1.71
CA LEU A 77 -4.14 4.17 1.14
C LEU A 77 -5.11 3.07 1.57
N VAL A 78 -4.67 1.81 1.57
CA VAL A 78 -5.50 0.67 1.99
C VAL A 78 -5.82 0.75 3.48
N LEU A 79 -4.81 1.03 4.32
CA LEU A 79 -4.95 1.12 5.77
C LEU A 79 -5.97 2.19 6.19
N ARG A 80 -5.90 3.39 5.59
CA ARG A 80 -6.80 4.50 5.93
C ARG A 80 -8.11 4.53 5.15
N GLY A 81 -8.14 3.90 3.98
CA GLY A 81 -9.21 4.07 2.99
C GLY A 81 -10.21 2.93 2.93
N MET A 82 -9.87 1.73 3.41
CA MET A 82 -10.82 0.62 3.39
C MET A 82 -11.96 0.84 4.40
N PRO A 83 -13.23 0.59 4.00
CA PRO A 83 -14.39 0.81 4.86
C PRO A 83 -14.38 -0.13 6.07
N ASN A 84 -15.11 0.25 7.12
CA ASN A 84 -15.31 -0.53 8.35
C ASN A 84 -14.01 -0.93 9.08
N GLY A 85 -12.89 -0.26 8.82
CA GLY A 85 -11.60 -0.62 9.40
C GLY A 85 -11.05 -1.96 8.88
N GLU A 86 -11.48 -2.41 7.69
CA GLU A 86 -10.99 -3.66 7.10
C GLU A 86 -9.53 -3.57 6.61
N GLY A 87 -8.99 -2.36 6.45
CA GLY A 87 -7.66 -2.11 5.92
C GLY A 87 -6.54 -2.89 6.63
N PRO A 88 -6.36 -2.72 7.96
CA PRO A 88 -5.37 -3.47 8.73
C PRO A 88 -5.47 -4.99 8.58
N LYS A 89 -6.68 -5.55 8.68
CA LYS A 89 -6.94 -6.99 8.56
C LYS A 89 -6.56 -7.53 7.17
N LEU A 90 -6.86 -6.77 6.12
CA LEU A 90 -6.50 -7.14 4.75
C LEU A 90 -4.99 -7.09 4.52
N VAL A 91 -4.31 -6.09 5.08
CA VAL A 91 -2.85 -5.96 5.01
C VAL A 91 -2.16 -7.07 5.79
N GLU A 92 -2.61 -7.38 7.00
CA GLU A 92 -2.11 -8.49 7.80
C GLU A 92 -2.25 -9.83 7.08
N ARG A 93 -3.43 -10.13 6.52
CA ARG A 93 -3.70 -11.41 5.83
C ARG A 93 -2.77 -11.69 4.65
N GLU A 94 -2.23 -10.66 4.00
CA GLU A 94 -1.33 -10.78 2.85
C GLU A 94 0.15 -10.61 3.22
N ASP A 95 0.51 -10.80 4.50
CA ASP A 95 1.87 -10.64 5.05
C ASP A 95 2.42 -9.21 4.89
N GLY A 96 1.54 -8.21 5.00
CA GLY A 96 1.88 -6.81 4.83
C GLY A 96 2.67 -6.20 5.98
N ILE A 97 2.45 -6.68 7.21
CA ILE A 97 3.21 -6.26 8.40
C ILE A 97 4.69 -6.64 8.21
N ASP A 98 4.97 -7.91 7.93
CA ASP A 98 6.31 -8.41 7.62
C ASP A 98 6.99 -7.65 6.47
N ALA A 99 6.21 -7.22 5.46
CA ALA A 99 6.75 -6.43 4.36
C ALA A 99 7.23 -5.05 4.82
N MET A 100 6.51 -4.40 5.74
CA MET A 100 6.87 -3.10 6.29
C MET A 100 7.99 -3.22 7.33
N GLU A 101 7.97 -4.24 8.20
CA GLU A 101 8.96 -4.42 9.27
C GLU A 101 10.40 -4.53 8.75
N ARG A 102 10.57 -5.03 7.53
CA ARG A 102 11.86 -5.06 6.83
C ARG A 102 12.53 -3.68 6.73
N TYR A 103 11.77 -2.60 6.80
CA TYR A 103 12.27 -1.24 6.70
C TYR A 103 12.62 -0.60 8.04
N GLN A 104 12.25 -1.17 9.19
CA GLN A 104 12.42 -0.53 10.51
C GLN A 104 13.88 -0.17 10.84
N PHE A 105 14.84 -0.93 10.32
CA PHE A 105 16.28 -0.71 10.49
C PHE A 105 17.00 -0.47 9.16
N HIS A 106 16.28 -0.05 8.12
CA HIS A 106 16.84 0.16 6.80
C HIS A 106 17.67 1.45 6.71
N GLU A 107 18.68 1.46 5.83
CA GLU A 107 19.60 2.61 5.65
C GLU A 107 18.91 3.80 5.00
N ASN A 108 17.93 3.54 4.12
CA ASN A 108 17.10 4.58 3.55
C ASN A 108 16.14 5.14 4.62
N GLU A 109 16.42 6.37 5.05
CA GLU A 109 15.68 7.07 6.11
C GLU A 109 14.21 7.33 5.75
N GLU A 110 13.91 7.62 4.49
CA GLU A 110 12.54 7.86 4.02
C GLU A 110 11.69 6.59 4.16
N LEU A 111 12.15 5.47 3.59
CA LEU A 111 11.43 4.20 3.68
C LEU A 111 11.28 3.72 5.13
N ARG A 112 12.32 3.92 5.94
CA ARG A 112 12.29 3.60 7.37
C ARG A 112 11.24 4.42 8.11
N SER A 113 11.21 5.75 7.91
CA SER A 113 10.22 6.62 8.54
C SER A 113 8.81 6.21 8.14
N MET A 114 8.58 6.02 6.83
CA MET A 114 7.28 5.62 6.32
C MET A 114 6.79 4.29 6.91
N ALA A 115 7.65 3.27 6.94
CA ALA A 115 7.27 1.97 7.47
C ALA A 115 7.01 2.01 8.99
N ASN A 116 7.85 2.71 9.75
CA ASN A 116 7.64 2.89 11.19
C ASN A 116 6.32 3.61 11.47
N GLU A 117 6.04 4.71 10.76
CA GLU A 117 4.79 5.45 10.92
C GLU A 117 3.56 4.58 10.64
N LEU A 118 3.61 3.71 9.63
CA LEU A 118 2.50 2.81 9.30
C LEU A 118 2.34 1.70 10.34
N VAL A 119 3.44 1.09 10.79
CA VAL A 119 3.40 0.05 11.83
C VAL A 119 2.88 0.63 13.14
N ASP A 120 3.42 1.77 13.59
CA ASP A 120 3.03 2.40 14.85
C ASP A 120 1.57 2.87 14.84
N SER A 121 1.09 3.40 13.71
CA SER A 121 -0.26 3.96 13.60
C SER A 121 -1.37 2.91 13.49
N TYR A 122 -1.08 1.75 12.90
CA TYR A 122 -2.11 0.76 12.56
C TYR A 122 -1.91 -0.61 13.22
N PHE A 123 -0.69 -0.93 13.64
CA PHE A 123 -0.29 -2.23 14.18
C PHE A 123 0.51 -2.11 15.49
N GLY A 124 0.34 -0.99 16.21
CA GLY A 124 0.94 -0.77 17.53
C GLY A 124 0.28 -1.58 18.65
N GLU A 125 0.53 -1.19 19.90
CA GLU A 125 0.12 -1.96 21.10
C GLU A 125 -1.40 -2.19 21.24
N GLU A 126 -2.22 -1.34 20.63
CA GLU A 126 -3.68 -1.44 20.69
C GLU A 126 -4.27 -2.37 19.61
N TYR A 127 -3.48 -2.78 18.61
CA TYR A 127 -3.97 -3.63 17.53
C TYR A 127 -4.28 -5.05 18.03
N GLY A 128 -5.47 -5.57 17.67
CA GLY A 128 -5.92 -6.91 18.05
C GLY A 128 -6.45 -7.04 19.49
N LEU A 129 -6.54 -5.95 20.27
CA LEU A 129 -7.12 -5.97 21.62
C LEU A 129 -8.66 -5.96 21.64
N ASP A 130 -9.28 -5.53 20.55
CA ASP A 130 -10.75 -5.40 20.39
C ASP A 130 -11.38 -6.59 19.61
N GLU A 131 -10.63 -7.67 19.37
CA GLU A 131 -11.12 -8.92 18.73
C GLU A 131 -11.55 -10.02 19.71
#